data_AF-A0AAV5WC68-F1
#
_entry.id   AF-A0AAV5WC68-F1
#
_cell.length_a   1.000
_cell.length_b   1.000
_cell.length_c   1.000
_cell.angle_alpha   90.00
_cell.angle_beta   90.00
_cell.angle_gamma   90.00
#
_symmetry.space_group_name_H-M   'P 1'
#
loop_
_entity.id
_entity.type
_entity.pdbx_description
1 polymer ?
#
loop_
_entity_poly.entity_id
_entity_poly.type
_entity_poly.pdbx_seq_one_letter_code
_entity_poly.pdbx_strand_id
1 'polypeptide(L)'
;YDYQSHYDIHDVRDRSSQAHWRLTESHISNAWVNLICSTIGYILMVLLIGSCWKRGVLRKRTNDIFFVLLVALIADVVEYRVDVFVIFDLQYRPYSSLYYGHLTKYPTTTAQCSWVNYFRLAYCFVVYAEATVVLRRFCLQFCRFKFTARSMLIGFLIFSIVKMCCFIGSFYYGRVTAIAISFCDKMYVDDTLVGVWMVIWFGSLVITPLLSIATLIGQLIKSKGRIESEVTVTLFFLISSLATGLFVLFPLVLRHEGTISVILMIIQDFRFLFFVILMGIVVTDVRESIIASIRRLMGKEEKHSKEATRVPVAELEEVCLITV
;
A
#
# COMPACT_ATOMS: atom_id res chain seq x y z
N TYR A 1 51.06 -7.72 -23.15
CA TYR A 1 50.51 -7.81 -21.78
C TYR A 1 49.23 -8.61 -21.86
N ASP A 2 49.37 -9.93 -21.89
CA ASP A 2 48.25 -10.87 -21.81
C ASP A 2 47.80 -10.95 -20.36
N TYR A 3 46.69 -10.28 -20.06
CA TYR A 3 45.98 -10.45 -18.79
C TYR A 3 45.08 -11.68 -18.93
N GLN A 4 45.71 -12.86 -19.01
CA GLN A 4 45.01 -14.13 -18.97
C GLN A 4 44.70 -14.42 -17.50
N SER A 5 43.56 -13.91 -17.05
CA SER A 5 43.05 -14.15 -15.70
C SER A 5 42.85 -15.65 -15.49
N HIS A 6 43.67 -16.24 -14.61
CA HIS A 6 43.29 -17.41 -13.83
C HIS A 6 42.00 -17.10 -13.06
N TYR A 7 40.85 -17.32 -13.69
CA TYR A 7 39.60 -17.51 -12.96
C TYR A 7 39.50 -18.99 -12.62
N ASP A 8 39.73 -19.29 -11.35
CA ASP A 8 39.52 -20.62 -10.77
C ASP A 8 38.11 -21.13 -11.08
N ILE A 9 38.03 -22.21 -11.87
CA ILE A 9 36.78 -22.91 -12.20
C ILE A 9 36.13 -23.51 -10.94
N HIS A 10 36.89 -23.66 -9.85
CA HIS A 10 36.36 -24.09 -8.55
C HIS A 10 35.48 -23.05 -7.85
N ASP A 11 35.62 -21.76 -8.16
CA ASP A 11 34.82 -20.68 -7.55
C ASP A 11 33.44 -20.52 -8.23
N VAL A 12 33.25 -21.09 -9.43
CA VAL A 12 31.98 -20.97 -10.19
C VAL A 12 30.86 -21.83 -9.56
N ARG A 13 31.20 -22.96 -8.92
CA ARG A 13 30.20 -23.78 -8.21
C ARG A 13 29.69 -23.10 -6.94
N ASP A 14 30.57 -22.45 -6.18
CA ASP A 14 30.17 -21.74 -4.95
C ASP A 14 29.38 -20.45 -5.25
N ARG A 15 29.71 -19.72 -6.33
CA ARG A 15 28.94 -18.55 -6.76
C ARG A 15 27.51 -18.89 -7.19
N SER A 16 27.25 -20.10 -7.67
CA SER A 16 25.89 -20.56 -7.98
C SER A 16 25.02 -20.72 -6.72
N SER A 17 25.60 -20.76 -5.52
CA SER A 17 24.88 -20.83 -4.24
C SER A 17 24.49 -19.45 -3.70
N GLN A 18 25.23 -18.39 -4.03
CA GLN A 18 25.00 -17.03 -3.55
C GLN A 18 23.77 -16.38 -4.22
N ALA A 19 23.11 -15.49 -3.48
CA ALA A 19 22.00 -14.70 -4.00
C ALA A 19 22.53 -13.44 -4.68
N HIS A 20 21.81 -12.93 -5.67
CA HIS A 20 22.19 -11.74 -6.43
C HIS A 20 21.00 -10.80 -6.60
N TRP A 21 21.24 -9.51 -6.39
CA TRP A 21 20.37 -8.46 -6.91
C TRP A 21 20.40 -8.48 -8.44
N ARG A 22 19.26 -8.27 -9.07
CA ARG A 22 19.05 -8.22 -10.52
C ARG A 22 18.61 -6.80 -10.88
N LEU A 23 19.50 -6.06 -11.52
CA LEU A 23 19.21 -4.70 -11.98
C LEU A 23 19.14 -4.66 -13.50
N THR A 24 18.06 -4.07 -14.01
CA THR A 24 17.87 -3.71 -15.41
C THR A 24 17.67 -2.19 -15.50
N GLU A 25 17.83 -1.60 -16.68
CA GLU A 25 17.57 -0.17 -16.88
C GLU A 25 16.11 0.20 -16.54
N SER A 26 15.15 -0.69 -16.85
CA SER A 26 13.74 -0.51 -16.49
C SER A 26 13.51 -0.46 -14.98
N HIS A 27 14.24 -1.27 -14.20
CA HIS A 27 14.16 -1.24 -12.73
C HIS A 27 14.62 0.12 -12.17
N ILE A 28 15.70 0.68 -12.72
CA ILE A 28 16.22 1.98 -12.28
C ILE A 28 15.24 3.10 -12.65
N SER A 29 14.75 3.11 -13.88
CA SER A 29 13.77 4.11 -14.34
C SER A 29 12.49 4.08 -13.49
N ASN A 30 11.95 2.88 -13.23
CA ASN A 30 10.77 2.73 -12.38
C ASN A 30 11.03 3.19 -10.95
N ALA A 31 12.20 2.89 -10.38
CA ALA A 31 12.56 3.35 -9.03
C ALA A 31 12.57 4.88 -8.94
N TRP A 32 13.12 5.59 -9.94
CA TRP A 32 13.11 7.05 -10.00
C TRP A 32 11.69 7.63 -10.09
N VAL A 33 10.86 7.00 -10.91
CA VAL A 33 9.47 7.39 -11.11
C VAL A 33 8.66 7.19 -9.81
N ASN A 34 8.84 6.06 -9.12
CA ASN A 34 8.29 5.83 -7.78
C ASN A 34 8.76 6.87 -6.77
N LEU A 35 10.07 7.14 -6.75
CA LEU A 35 10.66 8.13 -5.85
C LEU A 35 9.96 9.49 -5.98
N ILE A 36 9.78 9.98 -7.21
CA ILE A 36 9.10 11.25 -7.48
C ILE A 36 7.63 11.19 -7.06
N CYS A 37 6.90 10.15 -7.45
CA CYS A 37 5.47 10.02 -7.19
C CYS A 37 5.14 9.83 -5.71
N SER A 38 5.89 9.01 -4.97
CA SER A 38 5.74 8.86 -3.51
C SER A 38 6.04 10.18 -2.80
N THR A 39 7.06 10.93 -3.24
CA THR A 39 7.36 12.26 -2.68
C THR A 39 6.21 13.25 -2.88
N ILE A 40 5.62 13.30 -4.08
CA ILE A 40 4.42 14.10 -4.35
C ILE A 40 3.26 13.63 -3.47
N GLY A 41 3.08 12.31 -3.35
CA GLY A 41 2.07 11.70 -2.48
C GLY A 41 2.22 12.14 -1.02
N TYR A 42 3.43 12.14 -0.48
CA TYR A 42 3.70 12.57 0.91
C TYR A 42 3.36 14.03 1.13
N ILE A 43 3.73 14.91 0.20
CA ILE A 43 3.37 16.33 0.25
C ILE A 43 1.85 16.50 0.23
N LEU A 44 1.16 15.82 -0.70
CA LEU A 44 -0.31 15.87 -0.77
C LEU A 44 -0.98 15.30 0.50
N MET A 45 -0.43 14.25 1.09
CA MET A 45 -0.93 13.66 2.33
C MET A 45 -0.82 14.65 3.49
N VAL A 46 0.33 15.34 3.63
CA VAL A 46 0.51 16.39 4.65
C VAL A 46 -0.48 17.54 4.44
N LEU A 47 -0.68 17.98 3.20
CA LEU A 47 -1.66 19.02 2.88
C LEU A 47 -3.11 18.58 3.20
N LEU A 48 -3.43 17.32 2.90
CA LEU A 48 -4.74 16.72 3.19
C LEU A 48 -4.98 16.64 4.70
N ILE A 49 -4.04 16.07 5.47
CA ILE A 49 -4.13 15.99 6.92
C ILE A 49 -4.26 17.39 7.52
N GLY A 50 -3.42 18.34 7.11
CA GLY A 50 -3.46 19.72 7.60
C GLY A 50 -4.80 20.41 7.31
N SER A 51 -5.37 20.16 6.13
CA SER A 51 -6.70 20.67 5.75
C SER A 51 -7.80 20.05 6.62
N CYS A 52 -7.82 18.72 6.74
CA CYS A 52 -8.85 17.99 7.48
C CYS A 52 -8.77 18.20 9.00
N TRP A 53 -7.57 18.41 9.55
CA TRP A 53 -7.36 18.73 10.97
C TRP A 53 -8.07 20.03 11.33
N LYS A 54 -7.84 21.10 10.56
CA LYS A 54 -8.41 22.44 10.81
C LYS A 54 -9.93 22.46 10.82
N ARG A 55 -10.59 21.48 10.19
CA ARG A 55 -12.05 21.36 10.10
C ARG A 55 -12.66 20.27 10.97
N GLY A 56 -11.87 19.55 11.76
CA GLY A 56 -12.36 18.44 12.59
C GLY A 56 -12.82 17.20 11.81
N VAL A 57 -12.69 17.19 10.47
CA VAL A 57 -13.00 16.02 9.62
C VAL A 57 -12.12 14.84 9.98
N LEU A 58 -10.86 15.11 10.37
CA LEU A 58 -9.90 14.09 10.78
C LEU A 58 -10.44 13.22 11.92
N ARG A 59 -10.98 13.83 12.99
CA ARG A 59 -11.51 13.11 14.17
C ARG A 59 -12.71 12.22 13.81
N LYS A 60 -13.59 12.71 12.92
CA LYS A 60 -14.78 11.96 12.45
C LYS A 60 -14.39 10.74 11.61
N ARG A 61 -13.30 10.83 10.84
CA ARG A 61 -12.89 9.82 9.83
C ARG A 61 -11.61 9.06 10.18
N THR A 62 -11.09 9.21 11.40
CA THR A 62 -9.81 8.60 11.83
C THR A 62 -9.83 7.08 11.65
N ASN A 63 -10.90 6.43 12.11
CA ASN A 63 -11.03 4.97 12.16
C ASN A 63 -11.48 4.33 10.83
N ASP A 64 -11.71 5.14 9.80
CA ASP A 64 -12.15 4.66 8.49
C ASP A 64 -11.05 4.97 7.46
N ILE A 65 -11.13 6.14 6.83
CA ILE A 65 -10.28 6.48 5.68
C ILE A 65 -8.84 6.75 6.11
N PHE A 66 -8.63 7.49 7.19
CA PHE A 66 -7.28 7.84 7.65
C PHE A 66 -6.52 6.62 8.18
N PHE A 67 -7.22 5.62 8.72
CA PHE A 67 -6.60 4.34 9.06
C PHE A 67 -6.05 3.64 7.82
N VAL A 68 -6.84 3.51 6.75
CA VAL A 68 -6.38 2.91 5.49
C VAL A 68 -5.24 3.71 4.86
N LEU A 69 -5.33 5.05 4.85
CA LEU A 69 -4.24 5.90 4.37
C LEU A 69 -2.97 5.78 5.20
N LEU A 70 -3.06 5.63 6.52
CA LEU A 70 -1.90 5.42 7.38
C LEU A 70 -1.24 4.09 7.07
N VAL A 71 -2.02 3.02 6.90
CA VAL A 71 -1.50 1.70 6.48
C VAL A 71 -0.88 1.79 5.08
N ALA A 72 -1.49 2.53 4.16
CA ALA A 72 -0.95 2.77 2.83
C ALA A 72 0.38 3.54 2.87
N LEU A 73 0.48 4.58 3.71
CA LEU A 73 1.72 5.33 3.92
C LEU A 73 2.83 4.43 4.50
N ILE A 74 2.53 3.61 5.51
CA ILE A 74 3.51 2.69 6.09
C ILE A 74 3.97 1.67 5.04
N ALA A 75 3.05 1.10 4.26
CA ALA A 75 3.39 0.17 3.19
C ALA A 75 4.26 0.84 2.13
N ASP A 76 3.93 2.06 1.72
CA ASP A 76 4.68 2.84 0.74
C ASP A 76 6.09 3.17 1.24
N VAL A 77 6.26 3.63 2.48
CA VAL A 77 7.60 3.88 3.07
C VAL A 77 8.46 2.61 3.12
N VAL A 78 7.84 1.46 3.39
CA VAL A 78 8.51 0.16 3.42
C VAL A 78 8.94 -0.30 2.02
N GLU A 79 8.15 0.01 0.98
CA GLU A 79 8.47 -0.28 -0.42
C GLU A 79 9.54 0.71 -0.94
N TYR A 80 9.34 2.01 -0.68
CA TYR A 80 10.19 3.14 -1.08
C TYR A 80 11.66 2.98 -0.68
N ARG A 81 11.94 2.39 0.49
CA ARG A 81 13.35 2.16 0.92
C ARG A 81 14.14 1.27 -0.05
N VAL A 82 13.47 0.36 -0.76
CA VAL A 82 14.08 -0.54 -1.73
C VAL A 82 14.47 0.27 -2.97
N ASP A 83 13.60 1.16 -3.42
CA ASP A 83 13.85 2.04 -4.57
C ASP A 83 15.00 3.01 -4.27
N VAL A 84 15.02 3.60 -3.07
CA VAL A 84 16.14 4.44 -2.60
C VAL A 84 17.45 3.66 -2.58
N PHE A 85 17.44 2.42 -2.07
CA PHE A 85 18.63 1.56 -2.05
C PHE A 85 19.13 1.25 -3.48
N VAL A 86 18.21 0.96 -4.41
CA VAL A 86 18.54 0.72 -5.82
C VAL A 86 19.19 1.95 -6.45
N ILE A 87 18.61 3.13 -6.26
CA ILE A 87 19.08 4.39 -6.87
C ILE A 87 20.42 4.84 -6.31
N PHE A 88 20.57 4.89 -4.98
CA PHE A 88 21.73 5.54 -4.37
C PHE A 88 22.91 4.58 -4.13
N ASP A 89 22.67 3.27 -3.98
CA ASP A 89 23.73 2.30 -3.73
C ASP A 89 24.00 1.44 -4.98
N LEU A 90 22.99 0.74 -5.50
CA LEU A 90 23.22 -0.25 -6.57
C LEU A 90 23.51 0.36 -7.94
N GLN A 91 22.95 1.52 -8.28
CA GLN A 91 23.17 2.16 -9.59
C GLN A 91 24.61 2.66 -9.77
N TYR A 92 25.25 3.14 -8.71
CA TYR A 92 26.57 3.79 -8.77
C TYR A 92 27.74 2.89 -8.40
N ARG A 93 27.49 1.65 -7.97
CA ARG A 93 28.55 0.71 -7.64
C ARG A 93 29.38 0.38 -8.89
N PRO A 94 30.72 0.53 -8.84
CA PRO A 94 31.59 0.16 -9.95
C PRO A 94 31.39 -1.32 -10.27
N TYR A 95 31.12 -1.62 -11.54
CA TYR A 95 30.81 -2.95 -12.06
C TYR A 95 31.77 -4.02 -11.52
N SER A 96 31.31 -4.82 -10.56
CA SER A 96 32.00 -6.04 -10.15
C SER A 96 31.41 -7.29 -10.82
N SER A 97 30.42 -7.13 -11.73
CA SER A 97 29.54 -8.22 -12.15
C SER A 97 29.60 -8.56 -13.63
N LEU A 98 29.62 -9.86 -13.90
CA LEU A 98 29.42 -10.47 -15.22
C LEU A 98 28.23 -9.83 -15.97
N TYR A 99 28.55 -9.14 -17.06
CA TYR A 99 27.55 -8.55 -17.96
C TYR A 99 26.95 -9.66 -18.83
N TYR A 100 25.70 -10.04 -18.57
CA TYR A 100 24.94 -10.92 -19.45
C TYR A 100 23.77 -10.13 -20.03
N GLY A 101 23.95 -9.61 -21.25
CA GLY A 101 22.86 -9.06 -22.07
C GLY A 101 21.88 -8.15 -21.32
N HIS A 102 22.35 -6.98 -20.86
CA HIS A 102 21.56 -5.94 -20.16
C HIS A 102 21.16 -6.20 -18.70
N LEU A 103 21.58 -7.33 -18.10
CA LEU A 103 21.33 -7.63 -16.69
C LEU A 103 22.61 -7.46 -15.86
N THR A 104 22.56 -6.57 -14.86
CA THR A 104 23.62 -6.40 -13.87
C THR A 104 23.29 -7.20 -12.61
N LYS A 105 24.26 -7.96 -12.09
CA LYS A 105 24.08 -8.83 -10.90
C LYS A 105 24.97 -8.43 -9.75
N TYR A 106 24.41 -7.97 -8.63
CA TYR A 106 25.20 -7.64 -7.44
C TYR A 106 25.10 -8.74 -6.38
N PRO A 107 26.21 -9.27 -5.86
CA PRO A 107 26.16 -10.32 -4.84
C PRO A 107 25.47 -9.82 -3.57
N THR A 108 24.68 -10.68 -2.95
CA THR A 108 23.89 -10.39 -1.74
C THR A 108 23.60 -11.68 -0.97
N THR A 109 22.94 -11.56 0.17
CA THR A 109 22.52 -12.70 0.98
C THR A 109 21.08 -13.10 0.66
N THR A 110 20.81 -14.41 0.69
CA THR A 110 19.44 -14.94 0.56
C THR A 110 18.50 -14.35 1.62
N ALA A 111 19.03 -14.05 2.80
CA ALA A 111 18.30 -13.39 3.86
C ALA A 111 17.80 -11.99 3.43
N GLN A 112 18.69 -11.12 2.94
CA GLN A 112 18.32 -9.77 2.46
C GLN A 112 17.29 -9.84 1.32
N CYS A 113 17.46 -10.80 0.40
CA CYS A 113 16.50 -11.00 -0.67
C CYS A 113 15.12 -11.44 -0.18
N SER A 114 15.09 -12.32 0.82
CA SER A 114 13.84 -12.77 1.44
C SER A 114 13.12 -11.62 2.13
N TRP A 115 13.86 -10.76 2.85
CA TRP A 115 13.32 -9.55 3.45
C TRP A 115 12.71 -8.60 2.42
N VAL A 116 13.44 -8.28 1.35
CA VAL A 116 12.94 -7.35 0.32
C VAL A 116 11.73 -7.93 -0.41
N ASN A 117 11.75 -9.21 -0.79
CA ASN A 117 10.61 -9.82 -1.47
C ASN A 117 9.38 -9.95 -0.58
N TYR A 118 9.56 -10.25 0.71
CA TYR A 118 8.44 -10.28 1.64
C TYR A 118 7.79 -8.91 1.83
N PHE A 119 8.61 -7.86 1.93
CA PHE A 119 8.12 -6.49 2.09
C PHE A 119 7.67 -5.83 0.79
N ARG A 120 8.05 -6.36 -0.38
CA ARG A 120 7.47 -5.95 -1.67
C ARG A 120 5.96 -6.21 -1.74
N LEU A 121 5.46 -7.13 -0.92
CA LEU A 121 4.03 -7.40 -0.75
C LEU A 121 3.46 -6.66 0.48
N ALA A 122 4.04 -5.51 0.86
CA ALA A 122 3.50 -4.68 1.93
C ALA A 122 2.12 -4.13 1.53
N TYR A 123 1.87 -3.93 0.24
CA TYR A 123 0.54 -3.59 -0.28
C TYR A 123 -0.60 -4.52 0.16
N CYS A 124 -0.34 -5.80 0.45
CA CYS A 124 -1.36 -6.71 0.98
C CYS A 124 -1.94 -6.23 2.32
N PHE A 125 -1.17 -5.49 3.13
CA PHE A 125 -1.67 -4.88 4.36
C PHE A 125 -2.75 -3.83 4.09
N VAL A 126 -2.61 -3.09 2.97
CA VAL A 126 -3.61 -2.08 2.57
C VAL A 126 -4.92 -2.77 2.20
N VAL A 127 -4.86 -3.82 1.37
CA VAL A 127 -6.04 -4.62 0.99
C VAL A 127 -6.73 -5.18 2.24
N TYR A 128 -5.96 -5.70 3.20
CA TYR A 128 -6.53 -6.22 4.43
C TYR A 128 -7.15 -5.12 5.30
N ALA A 129 -6.51 -3.95 5.40
CA ALA A 129 -7.07 -2.80 6.12
C ALA A 129 -8.39 -2.34 5.49
N GLU A 130 -8.47 -2.25 4.17
CA GLU A 130 -9.71 -1.97 3.44
C GLU A 130 -10.78 -3.02 3.72
N ALA A 131 -10.45 -4.30 3.59
CA ALA A 131 -11.36 -5.40 3.87
C ALA A 131 -11.93 -5.31 5.29
N THR A 132 -11.10 -4.98 6.28
CA THR A 132 -11.52 -4.89 7.68
C THR A 132 -12.45 -3.68 7.90
N VAL A 133 -12.15 -2.52 7.30
CA VAL A 133 -13.02 -1.33 7.40
C VAL A 133 -14.36 -1.55 6.70
N VAL A 134 -14.34 -2.15 5.51
CA VAL A 134 -15.55 -2.47 4.74
C VAL A 134 -16.39 -3.52 5.47
N LEU A 135 -15.77 -4.57 6.02
CA LEU A 135 -16.47 -5.57 6.82
C LEU A 135 -17.14 -4.94 8.04
N ARG A 136 -16.45 -4.06 8.76
CA ARG A 136 -17.03 -3.31 9.88
C ARG A 136 -18.26 -2.49 9.44
N ARG A 137 -18.16 -1.77 8.31
CA ARG A 137 -19.28 -0.99 7.76
C ARG A 137 -20.47 -1.88 7.39
N PHE A 138 -20.20 -3.00 6.73
CA PHE A 138 -21.20 -3.99 6.37
C PHE A 138 -21.92 -4.55 7.60
N CYS A 139 -21.17 -5.01 8.62
CA CYS A 139 -21.73 -5.56 9.85
C CYS A 139 -22.57 -4.53 10.64
N LEU A 140 -22.13 -3.27 10.69
CA LEU A 140 -22.89 -2.19 11.32
C LEU A 140 -24.21 -1.94 10.59
N GLN A 141 -24.23 -2.02 9.26
CA GLN A 141 -25.40 -1.75 8.44
C GLN A 141 -26.41 -2.89 8.44
N PHE A 142 -25.96 -4.13 8.23
CA PHE A 142 -26.84 -5.28 8.01
C PHE A 142 -27.04 -6.14 9.26
N CYS A 143 -25.97 -6.38 10.03
CA CYS A 143 -26.02 -7.29 11.17
C CYS A 143 -26.37 -6.60 12.49
N ARG A 144 -26.39 -5.25 12.53
CA ARG A 144 -26.58 -4.42 13.73
C ARG A 144 -25.59 -4.73 14.87
N PHE A 145 -24.50 -5.45 14.60
CA PHE A 145 -23.43 -5.68 15.57
C PHE A 145 -22.60 -4.41 15.71
N LYS A 146 -22.47 -3.92 16.95
CA LYS A 146 -21.66 -2.74 17.27
C LYS A 146 -20.17 -3.12 17.28
N PHE A 147 -19.56 -3.23 16.10
CA PHE A 147 -18.11 -3.37 15.97
C PHE A 147 -17.41 -2.05 16.34
N THR A 148 -16.69 -2.06 17.46
CA THR A 148 -15.89 -0.91 17.90
C THR A 148 -14.64 -0.76 17.03
N ALA A 149 -14.12 0.45 16.88
CA ALA A 149 -12.85 0.67 16.16
C ALA A 149 -11.68 -0.14 16.77
N ARG A 150 -11.72 -0.39 18.09
CA ARG A 150 -10.74 -1.23 18.78
C ARG A 150 -10.73 -2.67 18.24
N SER A 151 -11.91 -3.27 18.03
CA SER A 151 -11.99 -4.63 17.47
C SER A 151 -11.39 -4.75 16.07
N MET A 152 -11.54 -3.71 15.24
CA MET A 152 -10.93 -3.62 13.91
C MET A 152 -9.40 -3.59 14.00
N LEU A 153 -8.86 -2.76 14.89
CA LEU A 153 -7.41 -2.65 15.13
C LEU A 153 -6.83 -3.96 15.66
N ILE A 154 -7.54 -4.64 16.57
CA ILE A 154 -7.14 -5.96 17.09
C ILE A 154 -7.08 -6.99 15.96
N GLY A 155 -8.10 -7.03 15.08
CA GLY A 155 -8.07 -7.92 13.90
C GLY A 155 -6.88 -7.64 12.97
N PHE A 156 -6.62 -6.37 12.69
CA PHE A 156 -5.45 -5.94 11.90
C PHE A 156 -4.11 -6.32 12.55
N LEU A 157 -4.00 -6.16 13.88
CA LEU A 157 -2.81 -6.54 14.62
C LEU A 157 -2.58 -8.05 14.60
N ILE A 158 -3.64 -8.85 14.84
CA ILE A 158 -3.56 -10.32 14.77
C ILE A 158 -3.08 -10.74 13.38
N PHE A 159 -3.69 -10.22 12.32
CA PHE A 159 -3.25 -10.50 10.95
C PHE A 159 -1.77 -10.16 10.74
N SER A 160 -1.33 -8.99 11.21
CA SER A 160 0.06 -8.56 11.08
C SER A 160 1.02 -9.48 11.82
N ILE A 161 0.67 -9.93 13.02
CA ILE A 161 1.45 -10.88 13.81
C ILE A 161 1.53 -12.23 13.08
N VAL A 162 0.40 -12.78 12.63
CA VAL A 162 0.39 -14.06 11.90
C VAL A 162 1.25 -13.95 10.64
N LYS A 163 1.18 -12.84 9.90
CA LYS A 163 2.04 -12.58 8.73
C LYS A 163 3.52 -12.63 9.08
N MET A 164 3.93 -11.92 10.13
CA MET A 164 5.31 -11.94 10.61
C MET A 164 5.74 -13.34 11.09
N CYS A 165 4.88 -14.09 11.77
CA CYS A 165 5.16 -15.47 12.15
C CYS A 165 5.37 -16.37 10.93
N CYS A 166 4.53 -16.26 9.90
CA CYS A 166 4.70 -16.99 8.65
C CYS A 166 6.00 -16.62 7.93
N PHE A 167 6.38 -15.34 7.93
CA PHE A 167 7.67 -14.91 7.38
C PHE A 167 8.86 -15.53 8.11
N ILE A 168 8.84 -15.47 9.44
CA ILE A 168 9.86 -16.09 10.29
C ILE A 168 9.89 -17.60 10.03
N GLY A 169 8.73 -18.25 9.94
CA GLY A 169 8.61 -19.66 9.56
C GLY A 169 9.26 -19.97 8.22
N SER A 170 8.96 -19.19 7.17
CA SER A 170 9.61 -19.31 5.87
C SER A 170 11.13 -19.12 5.96
N PHE A 171 11.62 -18.24 6.84
CA PHE A 171 13.06 -18.02 7.01
C PHE A 171 13.78 -19.24 7.64
N TYR A 172 13.15 -19.92 8.59
CA TYR A 172 13.74 -21.08 9.27
C TYR A 172 13.54 -22.41 8.53
N TYR A 173 12.37 -22.60 7.91
CA TYR A 173 11.96 -23.88 7.31
C TYR A 173 11.87 -23.84 5.79
N GLY A 174 11.89 -22.65 5.19
CA GLY A 174 11.75 -22.48 3.75
C GLY A 174 12.96 -22.99 2.98
N ARG A 175 12.71 -23.45 1.77
CA ARG A 175 13.76 -23.83 0.82
C ARG A 175 14.22 -22.59 0.06
N VAL A 176 15.48 -22.58 -0.33
CA VAL A 176 16.01 -21.52 -1.20
C VAL A 176 15.50 -21.76 -2.61
N THR A 177 14.60 -20.90 -3.08
CA THR A 177 13.96 -21.03 -4.39
C THR A 177 14.36 -19.85 -5.26
N ALA A 178 14.63 -20.13 -6.54
CA ALA A 178 14.92 -19.09 -7.52
C ALA A 178 13.64 -18.36 -7.93
N ILE A 179 13.67 -17.02 -7.97
CA ILE A 179 12.52 -16.19 -8.36
C ILE A 179 12.86 -15.42 -9.63
N ALA A 180 12.02 -15.57 -10.66
CA ALA A 180 12.21 -14.91 -11.95
C ALA A 180 11.81 -13.43 -11.93
N ILE A 181 10.80 -13.06 -11.14
CA ILE A 181 10.07 -11.78 -11.26
C ILE A 181 10.49 -10.76 -10.16
N SER A 182 11.69 -10.90 -9.58
CA SER A 182 12.08 -10.08 -8.43
C SER A 182 13.45 -9.41 -8.60
N PHE A 183 13.66 -8.33 -7.83
CA PHE A 183 14.95 -7.64 -7.73
C PHE A 183 16.04 -8.56 -7.20
N CYS A 184 15.71 -9.73 -6.66
CA CYS A 184 16.68 -10.76 -6.30
C CYS A 184 16.39 -12.11 -6.96
N ASP A 185 17.43 -12.88 -7.19
CA ASP A 185 17.32 -14.20 -7.82
C ASP A 185 16.85 -15.32 -6.89
N LYS A 186 16.96 -15.19 -5.56
CA LYS A 186 16.68 -16.26 -4.59
C LYS A 186 15.98 -15.75 -3.34
N MET A 187 15.10 -16.57 -2.76
CA MET A 187 14.58 -16.32 -1.41
C MET A 187 14.20 -17.62 -0.69
N TYR A 188 14.04 -17.53 0.63
CA TYR A 188 13.45 -18.61 1.43
C TYR A 188 11.94 -18.66 1.23
N VAL A 189 11.45 -19.80 0.76
CA VAL A 189 10.04 -20.03 0.46
C VAL A 189 9.57 -21.31 1.12
N ASP A 190 8.46 -21.22 1.84
CA ASP A 190 7.63 -22.37 2.20
C ASP A 190 6.33 -22.30 1.40
N ASP A 191 6.13 -23.25 0.49
CA ASP A 191 4.99 -23.25 -0.45
C ASP A 191 3.64 -23.29 0.28
N THR A 192 3.59 -23.93 1.46
CA THR A 192 2.38 -24.02 2.26
C THR A 192 2.04 -22.66 2.86
N LEU A 193 3.02 -22.01 3.48
CA LEU A 193 2.83 -20.68 4.08
C LEU A 193 2.53 -19.61 3.02
N VAL A 194 3.18 -19.67 1.86
CA VAL A 194 2.87 -18.79 0.73
C VAL A 194 1.46 -19.06 0.19
N GLY A 195 1.07 -20.33 0.04
CA GLY A 195 -0.27 -20.71 -0.40
C GLY A 195 -1.37 -20.17 0.52
N VAL A 196 -1.20 -20.32 1.84
CA VAL A 196 -2.12 -19.75 2.84
C VAL A 196 -2.22 -18.23 2.68
N TRP A 197 -1.09 -17.53 2.49
CA TRP A 197 -1.14 -16.08 2.29
C TRP A 197 -1.82 -15.64 1.01
N MET A 198 -1.54 -16.33 -0.09
CA MET A 198 -2.20 -16.06 -1.36
C MET A 198 -3.72 -16.21 -1.21
N VAL A 199 -4.20 -17.29 -0.59
CA VAL A 199 -5.64 -17.51 -0.38
C VAL A 199 -6.29 -16.38 0.43
N ILE A 200 -5.67 -15.97 1.54
CA ILE A 200 -6.20 -14.89 2.39
C ILE A 200 -6.24 -13.55 1.65
N TRP A 201 -5.19 -13.26 0.88
CA TRP A 201 -5.08 -12.04 0.11
C TRP A 201 -6.05 -12.01 -1.08
N PHE A 202 -6.13 -13.07 -1.89
CA PHE A 202 -7.11 -13.21 -2.97
C PHE A 202 -8.55 -13.13 -2.44
N GLY A 203 -8.83 -13.80 -1.31
CA GLY A 203 -10.12 -13.71 -0.63
C GLY A 203 -10.46 -12.26 -0.26
N SER A 204 -9.50 -11.51 0.29
CA SER A 204 -9.68 -10.11 0.66
C SER A 204 -9.94 -9.21 -0.57
N LEU A 205 -9.24 -9.46 -1.69
CA LEU A 205 -9.44 -8.72 -2.95
C LEU A 205 -10.85 -8.92 -3.55
N VAL A 206 -11.44 -10.10 -3.38
CA VAL A 206 -12.78 -10.40 -3.90
C VAL A 206 -13.87 -9.94 -2.92
N ILE A 207 -13.69 -10.18 -1.62
CA ILE A 207 -14.71 -9.87 -0.61
C ILE A 207 -14.89 -8.36 -0.45
N THR A 208 -13.82 -7.57 -0.50
CA THR A 208 -13.89 -6.11 -0.29
C THR A 208 -14.81 -5.38 -1.28
N PRO A 209 -14.68 -5.53 -2.62
CA PRO A 209 -15.58 -4.87 -3.56
C PRO A 209 -17.02 -5.41 -3.44
N LEU A 210 -17.21 -6.71 -3.20
CA LEU A 210 -18.55 -7.30 -3.02
C LEU A 210 -19.28 -6.71 -1.81
N LEU A 211 -18.61 -6.64 -0.65
CA LEU A 211 -19.17 -6.02 0.54
C LEU A 211 -19.39 -4.52 0.37
N SER A 212 -18.50 -3.84 -0.37
CA SER A 212 -18.66 -2.41 -0.67
C SER A 212 -19.89 -2.15 -1.56
N ILE A 213 -20.12 -2.96 -2.59
CA ILE A 213 -21.33 -2.89 -3.43
C ILE A 213 -22.58 -3.12 -2.59
N ALA A 214 -22.62 -4.18 -1.77
CA ALA A 214 -23.76 -4.47 -0.92
C ALA A 214 -24.07 -3.32 0.06
N THR A 215 -23.03 -2.77 0.68
CA THR A 215 -23.13 -1.61 1.58
C THR A 215 -23.64 -0.38 0.84
N LEU A 216 -23.11 -0.10 -0.36
CA LEU A 216 -23.49 1.03 -1.19
C LEU A 216 -24.96 0.96 -1.62
N ILE A 217 -25.42 -0.19 -2.11
CA ILE A 217 -26.82 -0.42 -2.49
C ILE A 217 -27.74 -0.17 -1.30
N GLY A 218 -27.43 -0.74 -0.13
CA GLY A 218 -28.25 -0.54 1.06
C GLY A 218 -28.26 0.92 1.53
N GLN A 219 -27.17 1.67 1.37
CA GLN A 219 -27.12 3.10 1.67
C GLN A 219 -27.96 3.93 0.70
N LEU A 220 -27.88 3.65 -0.60
CA LEU A 220 -28.68 4.34 -1.62
C LEU A 220 -30.18 4.12 -1.46
N ILE A 221 -30.59 2.90 -1.09
CA ILE A 221 -32.00 2.57 -0.78
C ILE A 221 -32.45 3.35 0.46
N LYS A 222 -31.64 3.37 1.53
CA LYS A 222 -31.99 4.05 2.78
C LYS A 222 -32.02 5.57 2.64
N SER A 223 -31.08 6.15 1.88
CA SER A 223 -30.95 7.60 1.72
C SER A 223 -31.94 8.21 0.72
N LYS A 224 -32.86 7.40 0.15
CA LYS A 224 -33.78 7.80 -0.93
C LYS A 224 -33.03 8.50 -2.09
N GLY A 225 -31.84 8.01 -2.42
CA GLY A 225 -31.03 8.54 -3.50
C GLY A 225 -30.26 9.84 -3.20
N ARG A 226 -30.24 10.35 -1.96
CA ARG A 226 -29.33 11.45 -1.61
C ARG A 226 -27.90 10.94 -1.41
N ILE A 227 -26.95 11.65 -2.01
CA ILE A 227 -25.52 11.38 -1.83
C ILE A 227 -25.09 12.01 -0.51
N GLU A 228 -25.12 11.21 0.55
CA GLU A 228 -24.58 11.60 1.85
C GLU A 228 -23.08 11.31 1.94
N SER A 229 -22.42 11.94 2.90
CA SER A 229 -20.99 11.72 3.19
C SER A 229 -20.65 10.23 3.29
N GLU A 230 -21.49 9.41 3.92
CA GLU A 230 -21.25 7.96 4.05
C GLU A 230 -21.22 7.20 2.71
N VAL A 231 -22.06 7.60 1.76
CA VAL A 231 -22.12 7.02 0.41
C VAL A 231 -20.79 7.25 -0.32
N THR A 232 -20.23 8.45 -0.20
CA THR A 232 -18.97 8.80 -0.85
C THR A 232 -17.78 8.03 -0.28
N VAL A 233 -17.80 7.74 1.03
CA VAL A 233 -16.77 6.89 1.66
C VAL A 233 -16.87 5.45 1.20
N THR A 234 -18.08 4.88 1.10
CA THR A 234 -18.28 3.53 0.57
C THR A 234 -17.87 3.44 -0.91
N LEU A 235 -18.17 4.48 -1.69
CA LEU A 235 -17.75 4.59 -3.09
C LEU A 235 -16.22 4.65 -3.22
N PHE A 236 -15.54 5.38 -2.32
CA PHE A 236 -14.07 5.40 -2.26
C PHE A 236 -13.52 3.97 -2.09
N PHE A 237 -14.02 3.20 -1.11
CA PHE A 237 -13.56 1.82 -0.90
C PHE A 237 -13.87 0.88 -2.07
N LEU A 238 -15.00 1.08 -2.75
CA LEU A 238 -15.32 0.31 -3.95
C LEU A 238 -14.34 0.59 -5.08
N ILE A 239 -14.10 1.87 -5.40
CA ILE A 239 -13.19 2.25 -6.49
C ILE A 239 -11.76 1.82 -6.15
N SER A 240 -11.33 2.00 -4.90
CA SER A 240 -9.97 1.69 -4.48
C SER A 240 -9.68 0.19 -4.46
N SER A 241 -10.63 -0.62 -4.00
CA SER A 241 -10.50 -2.09 -4.01
C SER A 241 -10.56 -2.67 -5.43
N LEU A 242 -11.41 -2.12 -6.30
CA LEU A 242 -11.44 -2.50 -7.73
C LEU A 242 -10.14 -2.11 -8.43
N ALA A 243 -9.63 -0.90 -8.20
CA ALA A 243 -8.35 -0.46 -8.75
C ALA A 243 -7.20 -1.37 -8.27
N THR A 244 -7.14 -1.68 -6.97
CA THR A 244 -6.14 -2.59 -6.42
C THR A 244 -6.26 -4.00 -6.99
N GLY A 245 -7.48 -4.52 -7.15
CA GLY A 245 -7.73 -5.79 -7.82
C GLY A 245 -7.25 -5.81 -9.26
N LEU A 246 -7.48 -4.73 -10.03
CA LEU A 246 -6.98 -4.59 -11.40
C LEU A 246 -5.44 -4.53 -11.43
N PHE A 247 -4.81 -3.76 -10.55
CA PHE A 247 -3.34 -3.66 -10.50
C PHE A 247 -2.67 -4.99 -10.17
N VAL A 248 -3.35 -5.85 -9.42
CA VAL A 248 -2.83 -7.14 -8.99
C VAL A 248 -3.12 -8.26 -9.99
N LEU A 249 -4.38 -8.40 -10.40
CA LEU A 249 -4.83 -9.55 -11.18
C LEU A 249 -4.36 -9.43 -12.63
N PHE A 250 -4.28 -8.22 -13.16
CA PHE A 250 -4.01 -8.00 -14.56
C PHE A 250 -2.58 -8.39 -14.97
N PRO A 251 -1.50 -8.04 -14.23
CA PRO A 251 -0.16 -8.55 -14.53
C PRO A 251 -0.05 -10.08 -14.40
N LEU A 252 -0.88 -10.69 -13.55
CA LEU A 252 -0.87 -12.13 -13.28
C LEU A 252 -1.56 -12.93 -14.39
N VAL A 253 -2.65 -12.39 -14.96
CA VAL A 253 -3.41 -13.00 -16.05
C VAL A 253 -2.80 -12.67 -17.42
N LEU A 254 -2.35 -11.43 -17.62
CA LEU A 254 -1.83 -10.94 -18.90
C LEU A 254 -0.31 -10.92 -18.90
N ARG A 255 0.27 -12.09 -18.64
CA ARG A 255 1.71 -12.38 -18.78
C ARG A 255 2.24 -12.18 -20.21
N HIS A 256 1.44 -11.65 -21.13
CA HIS A 256 1.80 -11.29 -22.49
C HIS A 256 2.23 -9.82 -22.59
N GLU A 257 3.31 -9.62 -23.35
CA GLU A 257 4.02 -8.37 -23.59
C GLU A 257 3.15 -7.30 -24.28
N GLY A 258 2.26 -6.67 -23.51
CA GLY A 258 1.41 -5.58 -23.99
C GLY A 258 1.66 -4.29 -23.21
N THR A 259 1.54 -3.15 -23.90
CA THR A 259 1.63 -1.80 -23.32
C THR A 259 0.72 -1.61 -22.10
N ILE A 260 -0.42 -2.31 -22.04
CA ILE A 260 -1.37 -2.25 -20.93
C ILE A 260 -0.77 -2.86 -19.64
N SER A 261 0.02 -3.93 -19.74
CA SER A 261 0.67 -4.55 -18.57
C SER A 261 1.72 -3.61 -17.96
N VAL A 262 2.48 -2.92 -18.82
CA VAL A 262 3.45 -1.89 -18.39
C VAL A 262 2.76 -0.71 -17.72
N ILE A 263 1.67 -0.19 -18.30
CA ILE A 263 0.89 0.89 -17.70
C ILE A 263 0.36 0.49 -16.32
N LEU A 264 -0.14 -0.73 -16.17
CA LEU A 264 -0.71 -1.18 -14.90
C LEU A 264 0.36 -1.48 -13.85
N MET A 265 1.54 -1.97 -14.24
CA MET A 265 2.69 -2.05 -13.35
C MET A 265 3.11 -0.66 -12.87
N ILE A 266 3.19 0.31 -13.77
CA ILE A 266 3.49 1.72 -13.44
C ILE A 266 2.44 2.29 -12.47
N ILE A 267 1.14 1.98 -12.66
CA ILE A 267 0.10 2.46 -11.74
C ILE A 267 0.15 1.73 -10.38
N GLN A 268 0.50 0.45 -10.34
CA GLN A 268 0.71 -0.29 -9.08
C GLN A 268 1.76 0.37 -8.21
N ASP A 269 2.80 0.86 -8.86
CA ASP A 269 3.94 1.61 -8.33
C ASP A 269 3.51 3.00 -7.80
N PHE A 270 2.43 3.61 -8.34
CA PHE A 270 1.86 4.89 -7.89
C PHE A 270 0.71 4.81 -6.89
N ARG A 271 0.49 3.63 -6.32
CA ARG A 271 -0.74 3.32 -5.60
C ARG A 271 -0.99 4.25 -4.41
N PHE A 272 0.04 4.65 -3.65
CA PHE A 272 -0.14 5.59 -2.54
C PHE A 272 -0.62 6.97 -3.02
N LEU A 273 0.03 7.54 -4.04
CA LEU A 273 -0.39 8.79 -4.66
C LEU A 273 -1.83 8.68 -5.20
N PHE A 274 -2.16 7.56 -5.85
CA PHE A 274 -3.51 7.28 -6.32
C PHE A 274 -4.53 7.29 -5.16
N PHE A 275 -4.25 6.63 -4.03
CA PHE A 275 -5.12 6.64 -2.85
C PHE A 275 -5.37 8.06 -2.31
N VAL A 276 -4.32 8.87 -2.22
CA VAL A 276 -4.41 10.25 -1.73
C VAL A 276 -5.27 11.11 -2.67
N ILE A 277 -5.03 11.03 -3.98
CA ILE A 277 -5.82 11.74 -5.00
C ILE A 277 -7.27 11.27 -4.99
N LEU A 278 -7.49 9.96 -5.00
CA LEU A 278 -8.83 9.35 -5.01
C LEU A 278 -9.63 9.80 -3.79
N MET A 279 -9.03 9.82 -2.60
CA MET A 279 -9.68 10.33 -1.39
C MET A 279 -10.04 11.81 -1.54
N GLY A 280 -9.11 12.64 -2.02
CA GLY A 280 -9.32 14.07 -2.20
C GLY A 280 -10.43 14.43 -3.20
N ILE A 281 -10.70 13.55 -4.16
CA ILE A 281 -11.72 13.73 -5.20
C ILE A 281 -13.07 13.14 -4.79
N VAL A 282 -13.08 11.89 -4.29
CA VAL A 282 -14.30 11.11 -4.07
C VAL A 282 -14.97 11.48 -2.76
N VAL A 283 -14.20 11.63 -1.68
CA VAL A 283 -14.76 11.85 -0.33
C VAL A 283 -15.14 13.33 -0.17
N THR A 284 -16.44 13.61 -0.10
CA THR A 284 -16.97 14.99 -0.12
C THR A 284 -16.42 15.85 1.01
N ASP A 285 -16.43 15.35 2.25
CA ASP A 285 -15.95 16.09 3.43
C ASP A 285 -14.47 16.49 3.28
N VAL A 286 -13.67 15.62 2.68
CA VAL A 286 -12.23 15.83 2.45
C VAL A 286 -12.03 16.83 1.31
N ARG A 287 -12.73 16.63 0.20
CA ARG A 287 -12.69 17.52 -0.97
C ARG A 287 -13.05 18.95 -0.60
N GLU A 288 -14.13 19.15 0.14
CA GLU A 288 -14.57 20.47 0.60
C GLU A 288 -13.53 21.12 1.53
N SER A 289 -12.89 20.30 2.37
CA SER A 289 -11.80 20.74 3.25
C SER A 289 -10.57 21.23 2.46
N ILE A 290 -10.21 20.52 1.40
CA ILE A 290 -9.09 20.88 0.51
C ILE A 290 -9.45 22.16 -0.26
N ILE A 291 -10.61 22.20 -0.93
CA ILE A 291 -11.05 23.36 -1.73
C ILE A 291 -11.04 24.63 -0.87
N ALA A 292 -11.55 24.56 0.35
CA ALA A 292 -11.55 25.73 1.22
C ALA A 292 -10.15 26.14 1.71
N SER A 293 -9.27 25.18 1.95
CA SER A 293 -7.88 25.48 2.29
C SER A 293 -7.16 26.17 1.12
N ILE A 294 -7.41 25.72 -0.11
CA ILE A 294 -6.90 26.36 -1.34
C ILE A 294 -7.49 27.77 -1.51
N ARG A 295 -8.80 27.97 -1.30
CA ARG A 295 -9.43 29.31 -1.36
C ARG A 295 -8.79 30.29 -0.38
N ARG A 296 -8.51 29.84 0.85
CA ARG A 296 -7.82 30.65 1.86
C ARG A 296 -6.39 31.01 1.44
N LEU A 297 -5.64 30.05 0.88
CA LEU A 297 -4.28 30.30 0.38
C LEU A 297 -4.26 31.29 -0.80
N MET A 298 -5.28 31.28 -1.66
CA MET A 298 -5.41 32.23 -2.77
C MET A 298 -5.88 33.63 -2.34
N GLY A 299 -5.97 33.93 -1.04
CA GLY A 299 -6.40 35.24 -0.54
C GLY A 299 -7.88 35.57 -0.81
N LYS A 300 -8.68 34.59 -1.28
CA LYS A 300 -10.13 34.72 -1.38
C LYS A 300 -10.75 34.43 -0.02
N GLU A 301 -10.58 35.34 0.94
CA GLU A 301 -11.35 35.29 2.19
C GLU A 301 -12.82 35.62 1.91
N GLU A 302 -13.66 34.59 1.85
CA GLU A 302 -15.09 34.74 2.12
C GLU A 302 -15.24 35.17 3.59
N LYS A 303 -15.64 36.43 3.82
CA LYS A 303 -16.05 36.99 5.12
C LYS A 303 -17.26 36.29 5.77
N HIS A 304 -17.73 35.15 5.25
CA HIS A 304 -18.84 34.39 5.81
C HIS A 304 -18.36 33.11 6.49
N SER A 305 -18.17 33.21 7.81
CA SER A 305 -18.76 32.29 8.80
C SER A 305 -17.98 32.40 10.11
N LYS A 306 -18.43 33.30 10.98
CA LYS A 306 -18.15 33.28 12.42
C LYS A 306 -19.19 32.45 13.20
N GLU A 307 -19.98 31.61 12.53
CA GLU A 307 -21.17 31.01 13.15
C GLU A 307 -21.31 29.49 12.93
N ALA A 308 -20.20 28.79 12.63
CA ALA A 308 -20.17 27.34 12.67
C ALA A 308 -19.55 26.85 13.99
N THR A 309 -20.42 26.68 14.98
CA THR A 309 -20.36 25.61 16.00
C THR A 309 -19.08 25.55 16.85
N ARG A 310 -19.02 26.40 17.89
CA ARG A 310 -18.31 26.01 19.12
C ARG A 310 -19.02 24.77 19.67
N VAL A 311 -18.46 23.58 19.43
CA VAL A 311 -18.80 22.40 20.22
C VAL A 311 -18.41 22.75 21.66
N PRO A 312 -19.34 22.75 22.63
CA PRO A 312 -19.02 23.07 24.01
C PRO A 312 -17.98 22.08 24.53
N VAL A 313 -16.90 22.62 25.10
CA VAL A 313 -15.77 21.89 25.70
C VAL A 313 -16.20 21.00 26.88
N ALA A 314 -17.45 21.07 27.32
CA ALA A 314 -18.00 20.26 28.41
C ALA A 314 -18.22 18.78 28.04
N GLU A 315 -18.33 18.40 26.76
CA GLU A 315 -18.37 16.98 26.35
C GLU A 315 -16.98 16.38 26.07
N LEU A 316 -15.89 17.15 26.32
CA LEU A 316 -14.52 16.69 26.05
C LEU A 316 -13.93 15.80 27.16
N GLU A 317 -14.45 15.85 28.39
CA GLU A 317 -13.90 15.08 29.51
C GLU A 317 -14.35 13.60 29.52
N GLU A 318 -15.55 13.28 29.04
CA GLU A 318 -16.01 11.88 29.04
C GLU A 318 -15.30 11.00 27.98
N VAL A 319 -14.75 11.58 26.92
CA VAL A 319 -14.07 10.81 25.87
C VAL A 319 -12.58 10.57 26.20
N CYS A 320 -11.97 11.36 27.09
CA CYS A 320 -10.59 11.11 27.51
C CYS A 320 -10.46 10.05 28.62
N LEU A 321 -11.50 9.84 29.44
CA LEU A 321 -11.41 8.87 30.55
C LEU A 321 -11.55 7.40 30.15
N ILE A 322 -11.80 7.07 28.88
CA ILE A 322 -11.89 5.68 28.38
C ILE A 322 -10.57 5.23 27.70
N THR A 323 -9.53 6.07 27.71
CA THR A 323 -8.19 5.73 27.20
C THR A 323 -7.13 5.90 28.28
N VAL A 324 -7.17 5.00 29.26
CA VAL A 324 -5.97 4.42 29.90
C VAL A 324 -6.14 2.90 29.85
#